data_AF-A0A3C1Z6V3-F1
#
_entry.id   AF-A0A3C1Z6V3-F1
#
_cell.length_a   1.000
_cell.length_b   1.000
_cell.length_c   1.000
_cell.angle_alpha   90.00
_cell.angle_beta   90.00
_cell.angle_gamma   90.00
#
_symmetry.space_group_name_H-M   'P 1'
#
loop_
_entity.id
_entity.type
_entity.pdbx_description
1 polymer ?
#
loop_
_entity_poly.entity_id
_entity_poly.type
_entity_poly.pdbx_seq_one_letter_code
_entity_poly.pdbx_strand_id
1 'polypeptide(L)'
;YTSCGWFFDELSGIETIQIIQYAGRAIQLAETILRKGIEDEFLALLEGARGNVSEHATGRMIYEKWVRPAVIDMRKVGAHYAISSLFEDYGDSTQIFSHLVEREDGSVLHAGKTRLTLGRARVTSRITGASSTFSYGVLHLGGQNIYGGIRDYQGHRAYSQLTSQFSDILHRGDIPELIRSVDKQFGGHFGGATFSLRLLFRDEQRRIVERLLLSADQEAAAKLRELHREHATLVRFVGDLGIPLPRRVMASIEFTLNDDLLIELSAHEPNPQRIREILTEIEHMKVSFDAVTAEFRFRRNLEAATQTLAESPGSLAPLQRLNRLTGICAHLPFPINLWQVQTSFWTIADVNYPAQLKKARQGSITQQKWVQLVQSLAEKLKIRLP
;
A
#
# COMPACT_ATOMS: atom_id res chain seq x y z
N TYR A 1 -18.80 15.53 21.86
CA TYR A 1 -20.00 16.37 21.70
C TYR A 1 -19.76 17.34 20.57
N THR A 2 -20.32 17.10 19.39
CA THR A 2 -20.31 18.06 18.29
C THR A 2 -21.66 18.80 18.31
N SER A 3 -21.65 20.04 18.81
CA SER A 3 -22.81 20.95 18.82
C SER A 3 -23.18 21.46 17.42
N CYS A 4 -22.57 20.91 16.36
CA CYS A 4 -22.60 21.46 15.00
C CYS A 4 -23.90 21.15 14.26
N GLY A 5 -24.63 20.08 14.60
CA GLY A 5 -25.78 19.62 13.80
C GLY A 5 -26.97 20.54 13.70
N TRP A 6 -27.04 21.55 14.56
CA TRP A 6 -28.19 22.46 14.66
C TRP A 6 -28.09 23.63 13.67
N PHE A 7 -26.96 23.75 12.96
CA PHE A 7 -26.68 24.86 12.05
C PHE A 7 -26.73 24.49 10.57
N PHE A 8 -27.03 23.23 10.22
CA PHE A 8 -26.97 22.77 8.84
C PHE A 8 -28.36 22.58 8.27
N ASP A 9 -28.63 23.28 7.17
CA ASP A 9 -29.90 23.20 6.44
C ASP A 9 -30.01 21.93 5.58
N GLU A 10 -28.90 21.20 5.38
CA GLU A 10 -28.85 19.99 4.54
C GLU A 10 -28.59 18.71 5.36
N LEU A 11 -29.50 17.75 5.22
CA LEU A 11 -29.44 16.47 5.90
C LEU A 11 -28.33 15.57 5.36
N SER A 12 -27.99 15.70 4.06
CA SER A 12 -26.90 14.93 3.45
C SER A 12 -25.49 15.51 3.70
N GLY A 13 -25.38 16.56 4.52
CA GLY A 13 -24.09 17.12 4.95
C GLY A 13 -23.33 16.18 5.89
N ILE A 14 -22.00 16.15 5.78
CA ILE A 14 -21.14 15.19 6.51
C ILE A 14 -21.34 15.27 8.02
N GLU A 15 -21.60 16.47 8.56
CA GLU A 15 -21.85 16.72 9.97
C GLU A 15 -23.22 16.18 10.43
N THR A 16 -24.27 16.40 9.62
CA THR A 16 -25.62 15.90 9.92
C THR A 16 -25.63 14.38 9.93
N ILE A 17 -25.00 13.74 8.93
CA ILE A 17 -24.82 12.28 8.92
C ILE A 17 -24.05 11.79 10.13
N GLN A 18 -22.97 12.47 10.54
CA GLN A 18 -22.22 12.07 11.73
C GLN A 18 -23.10 12.07 13.00
N ILE A 19 -24.01 13.03 13.11
CA ILE A 19 -24.94 13.09 14.26
C ILE A 19 -25.98 11.98 14.20
N ILE A 20 -26.52 11.69 13.02
CA ILE A 20 -27.41 10.55 12.82
C ILE A 20 -26.66 9.23 13.08
N GLN A 21 -25.36 9.14 12.78
CA GLN A 21 -24.52 7.99 13.16
C GLN A 21 -24.38 7.85 14.68
N TYR A 22 -24.28 8.94 15.44
CA TYR A 22 -24.31 8.87 16.90
C TYR A 22 -25.66 8.38 17.43
N ALA A 23 -26.76 8.85 16.85
CA ALA A 23 -28.09 8.33 17.17
C ALA A 23 -28.19 6.84 16.84
N GLY A 24 -27.73 6.42 15.66
CA GLY A 24 -27.65 5.01 15.27
C GLY A 24 -26.82 4.16 16.24
N ARG A 25 -25.69 4.68 16.73
CA ARG A 25 -24.89 3.99 17.76
C ARG A 25 -25.61 3.91 19.11
N ALA A 26 -26.32 4.96 19.52
CA ALA A 26 -27.11 4.95 20.75
C ALA A 26 -28.24 3.91 20.66
N ILE A 27 -28.95 3.85 19.53
CA ILE A 27 -29.98 2.85 19.24
C ILE A 27 -29.39 1.45 19.30
N GLN A 28 -28.29 1.21 18.58
CA GLN A 28 -27.59 -0.08 18.58
C GLN A 28 -27.27 -0.56 20.00
N LEU A 29 -26.75 0.32 20.87
CA LEU A 29 -26.45 -0.02 22.27
C LEU A 29 -27.72 -0.26 23.09
N ALA A 30 -28.73 0.60 22.94
CA ALA A 30 -30.01 0.48 23.63
C ALA A 30 -30.71 -0.85 23.31
N GLU A 31 -30.69 -1.28 22.05
CA GLU A 31 -31.30 -2.53 21.61
C GLU A 31 -30.65 -3.78 22.21
N THR A 32 -29.34 -3.73 22.52
CA THR A 32 -28.67 -4.85 23.21
C THR A 32 -29.25 -5.11 24.62
N ILE A 33 -29.81 -4.08 25.25
CA ILE A 33 -30.35 -4.13 26.61
C ILE A 33 -31.88 -4.27 26.58
N LEU A 34 -32.54 -3.43 25.78
CA LEU A 34 -33.99 -3.26 25.82
C LEU A 34 -34.74 -4.22 24.90
N ARG A 35 -34.10 -4.77 23.86
CA ARG A 35 -34.71 -5.68 22.85
C ARG A 35 -36.05 -5.19 22.29
N LYS A 36 -36.18 -3.86 22.10
CA LYS A 36 -37.35 -3.20 21.51
C LYS A 36 -36.98 -2.67 20.13
N GLY A 37 -37.94 -2.57 19.20
CA GLY A 37 -37.77 -2.02 17.85
C GLY A 37 -37.60 -0.50 17.84
N ILE A 38 -36.59 -0.01 18.56
CA ILE A 38 -36.30 1.42 18.71
C ILE A 38 -35.83 2.00 17.37
N GLU A 39 -35.10 1.22 16.56
CA GLU A 39 -34.68 1.65 15.24
C GLU A 39 -35.87 2.00 14.34
N ASP A 40 -36.93 1.20 14.31
CA ASP A 40 -38.10 1.43 13.46
C ASP A 40 -38.86 2.70 13.85
N GLU A 41 -39.05 2.93 15.15
CA GLU A 41 -39.67 4.16 15.68
C GLU A 41 -38.82 5.40 15.33
N PHE A 42 -37.49 5.28 15.46
CA PHE A 42 -36.56 6.35 15.08
C PHE A 42 -36.62 6.65 13.58
N LEU A 43 -36.66 5.63 12.73
CA LEU A 43 -36.76 5.79 11.27
C LEU A 43 -38.08 6.40 10.84
N ALA A 44 -39.18 6.13 11.54
CA ALA A 44 -40.46 6.77 11.29
C ALA A 44 -40.42 8.28 11.61
N LEU A 45 -39.75 8.67 12.71
CA LEU A 45 -39.53 10.08 13.03
C LEU A 45 -38.59 10.76 12.03
N LEU A 46 -37.49 10.08 11.67
CA LEU A 46 -36.46 10.62 10.79
C LEU A 46 -36.94 10.78 9.34
N GLU A 47 -37.95 10.02 8.93
CA GLU A 47 -38.60 10.18 7.62
C GLU A 47 -39.29 11.55 7.45
N GLY A 48 -39.76 12.15 8.55
CA GLY A 48 -40.35 13.50 8.55
C GLY A 48 -39.36 14.61 8.22
N ALA A 49 -38.05 14.36 8.37
CA ALA A 49 -37.01 15.30 7.99
C ALA A 49 -36.78 15.24 6.47
N ARG A 50 -37.13 16.32 5.75
CA ARG A 50 -36.97 16.45 4.30
C ARG A 50 -35.59 17.01 3.96
N GLY A 51 -34.90 16.39 3.01
CA GLY A 51 -33.64 16.91 2.46
C GLY A 51 -33.89 17.87 1.30
N ASN A 52 -32.91 18.72 0.97
CA ASN A 52 -33.04 19.64 -0.17
C ASN A 52 -32.55 19.04 -1.49
N VAL A 53 -31.90 17.86 -1.43
CA VAL A 53 -31.41 17.11 -2.59
C VAL A 53 -32.37 15.96 -2.93
N SER A 54 -32.78 15.87 -4.21
CA SER A 54 -33.74 14.87 -4.68
C SER A 54 -33.27 13.42 -4.46
N GLU A 55 -31.97 13.16 -4.60
CA GLU A 55 -31.35 11.85 -4.32
C GLU A 55 -31.37 11.45 -2.83
N HIS A 56 -31.63 12.42 -1.94
CA HIS A 56 -31.59 12.29 -0.48
C HIS A 56 -32.83 12.92 0.16
N ALA A 57 -34.01 12.62 -0.41
CA ALA A 57 -35.26 13.34 -0.12
C ALA A 57 -35.74 13.24 1.34
N THR A 58 -35.34 12.20 2.09
CA THR A 58 -35.74 12.03 3.50
C THR A 58 -34.58 11.58 4.37
N GLY A 59 -34.66 11.90 5.67
CA GLY A 59 -33.71 11.44 6.66
C GLY A 59 -33.65 9.91 6.78
N ARG A 60 -34.78 9.20 6.55
CA ARG A 60 -34.79 7.72 6.48
C ARG A 60 -33.88 7.20 5.37
N MET A 61 -33.96 7.77 4.15
CA MET A 61 -33.09 7.37 3.04
C MET A 61 -31.62 7.60 3.37
N ILE A 62 -31.30 8.71 4.04
CA ILE A 62 -29.92 9.02 4.48
C ILE A 62 -29.45 7.99 5.51
N TYR A 63 -30.30 7.63 6.48
CA TYR A 63 -29.98 6.62 7.47
C TYR A 63 -29.69 5.27 6.83
N GLU A 64 -30.59 4.78 5.97
CA GLU A 64 -30.44 3.49 5.31
C GLU A 64 -29.21 3.45 4.39
N LYS A 65 -28.94 4.54 3.67
CA LYS A 65 -27.83 4.62 2.73
C LYS A 65 -26.48 4.72 3.46
N TRP A 66 -26.34 5.58 4.48
CA TRP A 66 -25.03 5.97 5.02
C TRP A 66 -24.83 5.62 6.50
N VAL A 67 -25.89 5.50 7.29
CA VAL A 67 -25.78 5.22 8.73
C VAL A 67 -25.83 3.72 9.01
N ARG A 68 -26.85 3.02 8.51
CA ARG A 68 -27.02 1.57 8.68
C ARG A 68 -25.79 0.77 8.22
N PRO A 69 -25.15 1.06 7.07
CA PRO A 69 -23.94 0.35 6.66
C PRO A 69 -22.73 0.65 7.55
N ALA A 70 -22.67 1.85 8.13
CA ALA A 70 -21.60 2.31 9.01
C ALA A 70 -21.69 1.74 10.44
N VAL A 71 -22.81 1.13 10.82
CA VAL A 71 -22.94 0.46 12.13
C VAL A 71 -21.90 -0.66 12.24
N ILE A 72 -21.06 -0.61 13.26
CA ILE A 72 -20.04 -1.62 13.56
C ILE A 72 -20.53 -2.49 14.71
N ASP A 73 -20.72 -3.79 14.45
CA ASP A 73 -20.98 -4.82 15.44
C ASP A 73 -19.77 -5.76 15.58
N MET A 74 -19.79 -6.61 16.62
CA MET A 74 -18.70 -7.56 16.85
C MET A 74 -18.51 -8.56 15.70
N ARG A 75 -19.60 -8.87 14.99
CA ARG A 75 -19.57 -9.79 13.84
C ARG A 75 -18.84 -9.16 12.65
N LYS A 76 -19.09 -7.90 12.32
CA LYS A 76 -18.33 -7.13 11.32
C LYS A 76 -16.88 -6.99 11.70
N VAL A 77 -16.56 -6.76 12.97
CA VAL A 77 -15.17 -6.73 13.46
C VAL A 77 -14.50 -8.09 13.28
N GLY A 78 -15.17 -9.18 13.65
CA GLY A 78 -14.64 -10.53 13.44
C GLY A 78 -14.50 -10.88 11.96
N ALA A 79 -15.44 -10.47 11.11
CA ALA A 79 -15.36 -10.63 9.66
C ALA A 79 -14.17 -9.85 9.07
N HIS A 80 -14.00 -8.60 9.51
CA HIS A 80 -12.85 -7.78 9.13
C HIS A 80 -11.55 -8.47 9.52
N TYR A 81 -11.40 -8.87 10.79
CA TYR A 81 -10.23 -9.61 11.26
C TYR A 81 -9.95 -10.87 10.42
N ALA A 82 -11.00 -11.67 10.15
CA ALA A 82 -10.87 -12.90 9.39
C ALA A 82 -10.29 -12.65 7.99
N ILE A 83 -10.82 -11.66 7.27
CA ILE A 83 -10.32 -11.33 5.93
C ILE A 83 -8.91 -10.74 6.00
N SER A 84 -8.67 -9.80 6.93
CA SER A 84 -7.36 -9.16 7.07
C SER A 84 -6.26 -10.15 7.45
N SER A 85 -6.59 -11.22 8.20
CA SER A 85 -5.64 -12.28 8.57
C SER A 85 -5.05 -13.06 7.36
N LEU A 86 -5.64 -12.92 6.17
CA LEU A 86 -5.04 -13.43 4.93
C LEU A 86 -3.83 -12.61 4.50
N PHE A 87 -3.84 -11.30 4.75
CA PHE A 87 -2.86 -10.36 4.21
C PHE A 87 -1.82 -9.93 5.24
N GLU A 88 -2.12 -10.11 6.52
CA GLU A 88 -1.32 -9.67 7.66
C GLU A 88 -1.29 -10.70 8.78
N ASP A 89 -0.14 -10.84 9.43
CA ASP A 89 -0.03 -11.59 10.66
C ASP A 89 -0.26 -10.65 11.85
N TYR A 90 -1.46 -10.73 12.42
CA TYR A 90 -1.84 -9.96 13.60
C TYR A 90 -1.35 -10.58 14.92
N GLY A 91 -0.63 -11.70 14.87
CA GLY A 91 -0.28 -12.46 16.07
C GLY A 91 -1.53 -12.96 16.82
N ASP A 92 -1.40 -13.14 18.13
CA ASP A 92 -2.45 -13.73 18.96
C ASP A 92 -3.49 -12.71 19.46
N SER A 93 -3.17 -11.41 19.42
CA SER A 93 -4.08 -10.35 19.86
C SER A 93 -3.84 -9.07 19.07
N THR A 94 -4.93 -8.45 18.60
CA THR A 94 -4.89 -7.18 17.88
C THR A 94 -6.05 -6.28 18.29
N GLN A 95 -5.82 -4.96 18.23
CA GLN A 95 -6.85 -3.97 18.47
C GLN A 95 -7.41 -3.46 17.14
N ILE A 96 -8.72 -3.63 16.95
CA ILE A 96 -9.46 -3.10 15.80
C ILE A 96 -10.47 -2.07 16.34
N PHE A 97 -10.17 -0.78 16.13
CA PHE A 97 -10.91 0.34 16.72
C PHE A 97 -11.09 0.19 18.25
N SER A 98 -12.33 0.13 18.72
CA SER A 98 -12.70 -0.05 20.13
C SER A 98 -12.85 -1.52 20.56
N HIS A 99 -12.40 -2.47 19.73
CA HIS A 99 -12.52 -3.90 19.98
C HIS A 99 -11.14 -4.56 20.06
N LEU A 100 -11.00 -5.47 21.02
CA LEU A 100 -9.87 -6.39 21.11
C LEU A 100 -10.27 -7.68 20.40
N VAL A 101 -9.42 -8.17 19.51
CA VAL A 101 -9.60 -9.46 18.85
C VAL A 101 -8.46 -10.38 19.24
N GLU A 102 -8.81 -11.52 19.84
CA GLU A 102 -7.88 -12.54 20.32
C GLU A 102 -8.04 -13.81 19.49
N ARG A 103 -6.95 -14.28 18.88
CA ARG A 103 -6.92 -15.52 18.11
C ARG A 103 -6.84 -16.69 19.09
N GLU A 104 -7.92 -17.44 19.23
CA GLU A 104 -7.95 -18.62 20.09
C GLU A 104 -7.53 -19.89 19.37
N ASP A 105 -7.64 -19.92 18.04
CA ASP A 105 -7.12 -20.96 17.16
C ASP A 105 -7.03 -20.46 15.71
N GLY A 106 -6.12 -21.02 14.92
CA GLY A 106 -5.96 -20.63 13.51
C GLY A 106 -5.12 -21.63 12.72
N SER A 107 -5.59 -21.97 11.54
CA SER A 107 -4.90 -22.82 10.57
C SER A 107 -4.95 -22.19 9.19
N VAL A 108 -3.83 -22.23 8.48
CA VAL A 108 -3.74 -21.79 7.10
C VAL A 108 -3.39 -23.01 6.25
N LEU A 109 -4.25 -23.32 5.30
CA LEU A 109 -4.11 -24.40 4.35
C LEU A 109 -3.81 -23.82 2.97
N HIS A 110 -2.89 -24.46 2.25
CA HIS A 110 -2.44 -24.03 0.93
C HIS A 110 -2.59 -25.15 -0.10
N ALA A 111 -3.13 -24.83 -1.27
CA ALA A 111 -3.17 -25.71 -2.43
C ALA A 111 -2.93 -24.89 -3.71
N GLY A 112 -1.69 -24.90 -4.21
CA GLY A 112 -1.30 -24.07 -5.36
C GLY A 112 -1.45 -22.58 -5.08
N LYS A 113 -2.26 -21.88 -5.90
CA LYS A 113 -2.60 -20.46 -5.70
C LYS A 113 -3.75 -20.23 -4.72
N THR A 114 -4.41 -21.29 -4.27
CA THR A 114 -5.53 -21.22 -3.33
C THR A 114 -5.02 -21.24 -1.90
N ARG A 115 -5.51 -20.29 -1.10
CA ARG A 115 -5.25 -20.21 0.34
C ARG A 115 -6.57 -20.24 1.10
N LEU A 116 -6.66 -21.09 2.11
CA LEU A 116 -7.81 -21.18 2.99
C LEU A 116 -7.35 -20.96 4.44
N THR A 117 -7.87 -19.94 5.09
CA THR A 117 -7.65 -19.69 6.52
C THR A 117 -8.90 -20.07 7.28
N LEU A 118 -8.76 -20.93 8.28
CA LEU A 118 -9.83 -21.32 9.20
C LEU A 118 -9.36 -21.02 10.62
N GLY A 119 -10.23 -20.42 11.43
CA GLY A 119 -9.84 -20.09 12.79
C GLY A 119 -11.01 -19.76 13.70
N ARG A 120 -10.64 -19.48 14.94
CA ARG A 120 -11.52 -19.05 16.01
C ARG A 120 -10.95 -17.80 16.65
N ALA A 121 -11.78 -16.78 16.77
CA ALA A 121 -11.39 -15.52 17.40
C ALA A 121 -12.45 -15.06 18.39
N ARG A 122 -12.00 -14.51 19.51
CA ARG A 122 -12.82 -13.82 20.49
C ARG A 122 -12.73 -12.32 20.21
N VAL A 123 -13.89 -11.68 20.06
CA VAL A 123 -14.00 -10.23 19.88
C VAL A 123 -14.59 -9.65 21.16
N THR A 124 -13.87 -8.73 21.79
CA THR A 124 -14.27 -8.08 23.04
C THR A 124 -14.36 -6.57 22.84
N SER A 125 -15.53 -5.99 23.14
CA SER A 125 -15.70 -4.54 23.15
C SER A 125 -15.00 -3.95 24.37
N ARG A 126 -14.03 -3.05 24.16
CA ARG A 126 -13.31 -2.38 25.26
C ARG A 126 -14.16 -1.33 25.98
N ILE A 127 -15.27 -0.91 25.37
CA ILE A 127 -16.18 0.10 25.93
C ILE A 127 -17.20 -0.58 26.85
N THR A 128 -17.81 -1.68 26.40
CA THR A 128 -18.90 -2.35 27.13
C THR A 128 -18.45 -3.60 27.89
N GLY A 129 -17.25 -4.11 27.62
CA GLY A 129 -16.74 -5.38 28.19
C GLY A 129 -17.39 -6.64 27.62
N ALA A 130 -18.44 -6.50 26.81
CA ALA A 130 -19.10 -7.63 26.17
C ALA A 130 -18.16 -8.34 25.20
N SER A 131 -18.21 -9.67 25.18
CA SER A 131 -17.39 -10.51 24.31
C SER A 131 -18.24 -11.52 23.55
N SER A 132 -17.77 -11.90 22.36
CA SER A 132 -18.37 -12.96 21.54
C SER A 132 -17.27 -13.72 20.82
N THR A 133 -17.40 -15.04 20.79
CA THR A 133 -16.45 -15.92 20.11
C THR A 133 -17.05 -16.40 18.80
N PHE A 134 -16.24 -16.32 17.74
CA PHE A 134 -16.66 -16.66 16.40
C PHE A 134 -15.72 -17.66 15.75
N SER A 135 -16.29 -18.53 14.91
CA SER A 135 -15.54 -19.32 13.94
C SER A 135 -15.58 -18.63 12.59
N TYR A 136 -14.44 -18.52 11.93
CA TYR A 136 -14.32 -17.90 10.61
C TYR A 136 -13.60 -18.82 9.63
N GLY A 137 -13.95 -18.66 8.36
CA GLY A 137 -13.29 -19.32 7.24
C GLY A 137 -13.18 -18.35 6.07
N VAL A 138 -11.97 -18.17 5.54
CA VAL A 138 -11.72 -17.27 4.41
C VAL A 138 -10.86 -17.96 3.36
N LEU A 139 -11.40 -18.05 2.16
CA LEU A 139 -10.84 -18.64 0.97
C LEU A 139 -10.37 -17.53 0.01
N HIS A 140 -9.10 -17.58 -0.38
CA HIS A 140 -8.52 -16.73 -1.42
C HIS A 140 -8.11 -17.60 -2.61
N LEU A 141 -8.74 -17.35 -3.76
CA LEU A 141 -8.46 -18.08 -5.01
C LEU A 141 -7.44 -17.35 -5.90
N GLY A 142 -6.77 -16.33 -5.37
CA GLY A 142 -5.89 -15.43 -6.12
C GLY A 142 -6.61 -14.20 -6.66
N GLY A 143 -5.83 -13.16 -7.00
CA GLY A 143 -6.35 -11.86 -7.43
C GLY A 143 -7.34 -11.27 -6.43
N GLN A 144 -8.49 -10.83 -6.92
CA GLN A 144 -9.58 -10.21 -6.16
C GLN A 144 -10.61 -11.19 -5.58
N ASN A 145 -10.44 -12.50 -5.82
CA ASN A 145 -11.44 -13.51 -5.49
C ASN A 145 -11.25 -14.00 -4.05
N ILE A 146 -11.98 -13.36 -3.13
CA ILE A 146 -12.04 -13.71 -1.72
C ILE A 146 -13.47 -14.16 -1.43
N TYR A 147 -13.60 -15.32 -0.80
CA TYR A 147 -14.86 -15.87 -0.28
C TYR A 147 -14.67 -16.18 1.19
N GLY A 148 -15.73 -16.14 1.97
CA GLY A 148 -15.62 -16.51 3.36
C GLY A 148 -16.86 -16.15 4.15
N GLY A 149 -16.80 -16.47 5.43
CA GLY A 149 -17.79 -15.99 6.36
C GLY A 149 -17.39 -16.20 7.81
N ILE A 150 -18.23 -15.69 8.70
CA ILE A 150 -18.08 -15.82 10.15
C ILE A 150 -19.41 -16.24 10.74
N ARG A 151 -19.35 -17.16 11.70
CA ARG A 151 -20.50 -17.63 12.45
C ARG A 151 -20.17 -17.66 13.94
N ASP A 152 -21.20 -17.69 14.77
CA ASP A 152 -21.00 -17.84 16.21
C ASP A 152 -20.35 -19.19 16.51
N TYR A 153 -19.50 -19.23 17.53
CA TYR A 153 -18.80 -20.45 17.92
C TYR A 153 -19.79 -21.47 18.51
N GLN A 154 -19.95 -22.61 17.83
CA GLN A 154 -20.88 -23.68 18.19
C GLN A 154 -20.23 -24.84 18.97
N GLY A 155 -19.07 -24.58 19.60
CA GLY A 155 -18.33 -25.58 20.37
C GLY A 155 -17.28 -26.35 19.57
N HIS A 156 -16.44 -27.10 20.29
CA HIS A 156 -15.23 -27.70 19.72
C HIS A 156 -15.53 -28.76 18.66
N ARG A 157 -16.54 -29.62 18.88
CA ARG A 157 -16.93 -30.67 17.93
C ARG A 157 -17.35 -30.10 16.56
N ALA A 158 -18.17 -29.05 16.57
CA ALA A 158 -18.65 -28.40 15.35
C ALA A 158 -17.51 -27.68 14.61
N TYR A 159 -16.55 -27.13 15.35
CA TYR A 159 -15.35 -26.51 14.77
C TYR A 159 -14.41 -27.54 14.14
N SER A 160 -14.08 -28.63 14.85
CA SER A 160 -13.21 -29.69 14.32
C SER A 160 -13.81 -30.40 13.11
N GLN A 161 -15.14 -30.57 13.07
CA GLN A 161 -15.83 -31.08 11.88
C GLN A 161 -15.71 -30.12 10.69
N LEU A 162 -15.84 -28.81 10.94
CA LEU A 162 -15.69 -27.78 9.93
C LEU A 162 -14.26 -27.80 9.36
N THR A 163 -13.23 -27.77 10.23
CA THR A 163 -11.84 -27.76 9.77
C THR A 163 -11.47 -29.01 8.97
N SER A 164 -11.89 -30.20 9.42
CA SER A 164 -11.69 -31.45 8.69
C SER A 164 -12.38 -31.43 7.32
N GLN A 165 -13.66 -31.04 7.27
CA GLN A 165 -14.42 -31.01 6.02
C GLN A 165 -13.78 -30.09 4.99
N PHE A 166 -13.42 -28.87 5.39
CA PHE A 166 -12.80 -27.90 4.49
C PHE A 166 -11.40 -28.33 4.02
N SER A 167 -10.62 -28.98 4.90
CA SER A 167 -9.32 -29.55 4.53
C SER A 167 -9.48 -30.64 3.48
N ASP A 168 -10.44 -31.55 3.65
CA ASP A 168 -10.69 -32.65 2.71
C ASP A 168 -11.09 -32.14 1.31
N ILE A 169 -11.99 -31.14 1.24
CA ILE A 169 -12.42 -30.57 -0.05
C ILE A 169 -11.25 -29.85 -0.73
N LEU A 170 -10.43 -29.11 0.03
CA LEU A 170 -9.26 -28.44 -0.51
C LEU A 170 -8.23 -29.44 -1.07
N HIS A 171 -7.99 -30.56 -0.39
CA HIS A 171 -7.10 -31.62 -0.87
C HIS A 171 -7.62 -32.29 -2.17
N ARG A 172 -8.93 -32.38 -2.34
CA ARG A 172 -9.54 -32.90 -3.58
C ARG A 172 -9.50 -31.90 -4.74
N GLY A 173 -9.28 -30.62 -4.46
CA GLY A 173 -9.22 -29.55 -5.46
C GLY A 173 -10.58 -29.10 -6.01
N ASP A 174 -11.69 -29.43 -5.35
CA ASP A 174 -13.04 -29.03 -5.79
C ASP A 174 -13.36 -27.59 -5.31
N ILE A 175 -12.88 -26.60 -6.06
CA ILE A 175 -13.13 -25.18 -5.80
C ILE A 175 -14.63 -24.83 -5.78
N PRO A 176 -15.46 -25.32 -6.72
CA PRO A 176 -16.91 -25.10 -6.65
C PRO A 176 -17.55 -25.64 -5.35
N GLU A 177 -17.14 -26.81 -4.87
CA GLU A 177 -17.63 -27.37 -3.60
C GLU A 177 -17.15 -26.56 -2.39
N LEU A 178 -15.93 -26.04 -2.41
CA LEU A 178 -15.44 -25.12 -1.37
C LEU A 178 -16.32 -23.87 -1.27
N ILE A 179 -16.60 -23.19 -2.39
CA ILE A 179 -17.44 -21.99 -2.40
C ILE A 179 -18.83 -22.30 -1.86
N ARG A 180 -19.48 -23.37 -2.35
CA ARG A 180 -20.80 -23.80 -1.85
C ARG A 180 -20.78 -24.13 -0.35
N SER A 181 -19.70 -24.73 0.12
CA SER A 181 -19.54 -25.08 1.54
C SER A 181 -19.34 -23.84 2.41
N VAL A 182 -18.61 -22.83 1.93
CA VAL A 182 -18.51 -21.52 2.59
C VAL A 182 -19.89 -20.88 2.69
N ASP A 183 -20.64 -20.82 1.59
CA ASP A 183 -21.97 -20.20 1.54
C ASP A 183 -22.96 -20.91 2.47
N LYS A 184 -22.93 -22.25 2.48
CA LYS A 184 -23.80 -23.05 3.34
C LYS A 184 -23.46 -22.90 4.82
N GLN A 185 -22.17 -22.93 5.18
CA GLN A 185 -21.75 -22.91 6.58
C GLN A 185 -21.76 -21.50 7.18
N PHE A 186 -21.62 -20.46 6.36
CA PHE A 186 -21.47 -19.08 6.83
C PHE A 186 -22.44 -18.06 6.21
N GLY A 187 -23.06 -18.33 5.05
CA GLY A 187 -23.85 -17.36 4.27
C GLY A 187 -25.19 -16.92 4.90
N GLY A 188 -25.68 -17.63 5.92
CA GLY A 188 -26.94 -17.29 6.60
C GLY A 188 -26.93 -16.00 7.43
N HIS A 189 -25.76 -15.39 7.69
CA HIS A 189 -25.63 -14.35 8.72
C HIS A 189 -25.44 -12.92 8.17
N PHE A 190 -25.21 -12.77 6.86
CA PHE A 190 -25.12 -11.47 6.17
C PHE A 190 -26.11 -11.38 5.00
N GLY A 191 -27.33 -11.91 5.17
CA GLY A 191 -28.36 -11.86 4.13
C GLY A 191 -27.97 -12.58 2.83
N GLY A 192 -27.19 -13.67 2.91
CA GLY A 192 -26.71 -14.41 1.75
C GLY A 192 -25.41 -13.88 1.13
N ALA A 193 -24.83 -12.80 1.65
CA ALA A 193 -23.57 -12.28 1.13
C ALA A 193 -22.36 -13.03 1.71
N THR A 194 -21.64 -13.73 0.84
CA THR A 194 -20.25 -14.15 1.08
C THR A 194 -19.37 -12.97 1.40
N PHE A 195 -18.32 -13.17 2.20
CA PHE A 195 -17.26 -12.19 2.34
C PHE A 195 -16.77 -11.76 0.97
N SER A 196 -16.71 -10.44 0.79
CA SER A 196 -16.04 -9.78 -0.32
C SER A 196 -15.22 -8.65 0.25
N LEU A 197 -14.28 -8.11 -0.53
CA LEU A 197 -13.51 -6.93 -0.13
C LEU A 197 -14.41 -5.77 0.35
N ARG A 198 -15.66 -5.68 -0.12
CA ARG A 198 -16.63 -4.63 0.28
C ARG A 198 -17.00 -4.65 1.78
N LEU A 199 -16.79 -5.76 2.48
CA LEU A 199 -17.10 -5.90 3.92
C LEU A 199 -15.95 -5.44 4.83
N LEU A 200 -14.75 -5.26 4.30
CA LEU A 200 -13.63 -4.70 5.05
C LEU A 200 -13.89 -3.23 5.38
N PHE A 201 -13.25 -2.71 6.43
CA PHE A 201 -13.25 -1.28 6.69
C PHE A 201 -12.46 -0.53 5.60
N ARG A 202 -12.84 0.73 5.33
CA ARG A 202 -12.35 1.50 4.18
C ARG A 202 -10.82 1.58 4.09
N ASP A 203 -10.14 1.72 5.21
CA ASP A 203 -8.67 1.82 5.23
C ASP A 203 -8.03 0.52 4.77
N GLU A 204 -8.55 -0.62 5.22
CA GLU A 204 -8.04 -1.93 4.86
C GLU A 204 -8.45 -2.33 3.43
N GLN A 205 -9.65 -1.94 2.98
CA GLN A 205 -10.03 -2.02 1.58
C GLN A 205 -9.02 -1.32 0.69
N ARG A 206 -8.69 -0.07 1.02
CA ARG A 206 -7.71 0.72 0.27
C ARG A 206 -6.35 0.04 0.28
N ARG A 207 -5.87 -0.42 1.44
CA ARG A 207 -4.58 -1.10 1.58
C ARG A 207 -4.47 -2.36 0.71
N ILE A 208 -5.49 -3.22 0.71
CA ILE A 208 -5.50 -4.45 -0.09
C ILE A 208 -5.64 -4.14 -1.58
N VAL A 209 -6.50 -3.20 -1.96
CA VAL A 209 -6.67 -2.77 -3.35
C VAL A 209 -5.37 -2.17 -3.88
N GLU A 210 -4.69 -1.31 -3.12
CA GLU A 210 -3.38 -0.77 -3.48
C GLU A 210 -2.35 -1.89 -3.72
N ARG A 211 -2.31 -2.90 -2.85
CA ARG A 211 -1.42 -4.07 -3.04
C ARG A 211 -1.75 -4.86 -4.31
N LEU A 212 -3.03 -5.08 -4.61
CA LEU A 212 -3.46 -5.78 -5.83
C LEU A 212 -3.14 -4.97 -7.09
N LEU A 213 -3.36 -3.66 -7.07
CA LEU A 213 -3.03 -2.75 -8.16
C LEU A 213 -1.52 -2.69 -8.40
N LEU A 214 -0.71 -2.61 -7.34
CA LEU A 214 0.76 -2.67 -7.44
C LEU A 214 1.23 -3.98 -8.11
N SER A 215 0.63 -5.11 -7.76
CA SER A 215 0.96 -6.39 -8.40
C SER A 215 0.59 -6.41 -9.89
N ALA A 216 -0.61 -5.90 -10.23
CA ALA A 216 -1.06 -5.84 -11.62
C ALA A 216 -0.21 -4.88 -12.47
N ASP A 217 0.20 -3.75 -11.88
CA ASP A 217 1.10 -2.77 -12.49
C ASP A 217 2.47 -3.37 -12.79
N GLN A 218 3.05 -4.11 -11.83
CA GLN A 218 4.31 -4.84 -12.03
C GLN A 218 4.22 -5.89 -13.15
N GLU A 219 3.13 -6.64 -13.22
CA GLU A 219 2.89 -7.61 -14.31
C GLU A 219 2.75 -6.92 -15.67
N ALA A 220 2.04 -5.79 -15.73
CA ALA A 220 1.90 -5.01 -16.95
C ALA A 220 3.26 -4.45 -17.41
N ALA A 221 4.05 -3.90 -16.48
CA ALA A 221 5.38 -3.38 -16.76
C ALA A 221 6.32 -4.48 -17.29
N ALA A 222 6.27 -5.69 -16.74
CA ALA A 222 7.06 -6.82 -17.23
C ALA A 222 6.72 -7.18 -18.68
N LYS A 223 5.42 -7.25 -19.03
CA LYS A 223 4.97 -7.55 -20.40
C LYS A 223 5.33 -6.45 -21.40
N LEU A 224 5.25 -5.18 -21.00
CA LEU A 224 5.64 -4.05 -21.85
C LEU A 224 7.15 -4.09 -22.14
N ARG A 225 7.97 -4.41 -21.14
CA ARG A 225 9.41 -4.60 -21.33
C ARG A 225 9.74 -5.77 -22.24
N GLU A 226 9.02 -6.88 -22.10
CA GLU A 226 9.18 -8.05 -22.97
C GLU A 226 8.89 -7.68 -24.43
N LEU A 227 7.76 -7.03 -24.69
CA LEU A 227 7.39 -6.54 -26.02
C LEU A 227 8.43 -5.57 -26.59
N HIS A 228 8.96 -4.66 -25.77
CA HIS A 228 10.03 -3.76 -26.20
C HIS A 228 11.30 -4.55 -26.59
N ARG A 229 11.72 -5.50 -25.75
CA ARG A 229 12.94 -6.29 -25.95
C ARG A 229 12.84 -7.17 -27.20
N GLU A 230 11.71 -7.83 -27.42
CA GLU A 230 11.47 -8.70 -28.59
C GLU A 230 11.56 -7.94 -29.91
N HIS A 231 11.15 -6.67 -29.92
CA HIS A 231 11.09 -5.86 -31.14
C HIS A 231 12.14 -4.76 -31.22
N ALA A 232 13.13 -4.72 -30.33
CA ALA A 232 14.13 -3.65 -30.23
C ALA A 232 14.84 -3.35 -31.57
N THR A 233 15.27 -4.39 -32.30
CA THR A 233 15.96 -4.23 -33.60
C THR A 233 15.05 -3.61 -34.66
N LEU A 234 13.78 -4.01 -34.71
CA LEU A 234 12.80 -3.48 -35.65
C LEU A 234 12.43 -2.03 -35.31
N VAL A 235 12.19 -1.75 -34.03
CA VAL A 235 11.91 -0.40 -33.52
C VAL A 235 13.04 0.54 -33.88
N ARG A 236 14.30 0.14 -33.63
CA ARG A 236 15.48 0.94 -33.99
C ARG A 236 15.57 1.18 -35.49
N PHE A 237 15.41 0.14 -36.31
CA PHE A 237 15.43 0.27 -37.77
C PHE A 237 14.35 1.24 -38.29
N VAL A 238 13.12 1.15 -37.76
CA VAL A 238 12.02 2.04 -38.13
C VAL A 238 12.28 3.47 -37.68
N GLY A 239 12.87 3.65 -36.48
CA GLY A 239 13.33 4.94 -35.95
C GLY A 239 14.42 5.59 -36.81
N ASP A 240 15.42 4.81 -37.22
CA ASP A 240 16.52 5.24 -38.11
C ASP A 240 15.99 5.70 -39.48
N LEU A 241 14.92 5.08 -39.97
CA LEU A 241 14.23 5.47 -41.21
C LEU A 241 13.30 6.69 -41.05
N GLY A 242 13.10 7.19 -39.82
CA GLY A 242 12.20 8.29 -39.52
C GLY A 242 10.71 7.95 -39.74
N ILE A 243 10.36 6.67 -39.76
CA ILE A 243 8.98 6.21 -39.97
C ILE A 243 8.24 6.26 -38.63
N PRO A 244 7.04 6.86 -38.56
CA PRO A 244 6.29 6.93 -37.30
C PRO A 244 5.80 5.54 -36.87
N LEU A 245 6.10 5.16 -35.63
CA LEU A 245 5.62 3.92 -35.03
C LEU A 245 4.12 4.00 -34.67
N PRO A 246 3.39 2.88 -34.69
CA PRO A 246 2.03 2.83 -34.18
C PRO A 246 1.96 3.27 -32.71
N ARG A 247 0.93 4.06 -32.33
CA ARG A 247 0.78 4.63 -30.97
C ARG A 247 0.92 3.61 -29.84
N ARG A 248 0.44 2.38 -30.04
CA ARG A 248 0.55 1.30 -29.02
C ARG A 248 1.99 0.87 -28.78
N VAL A 249 2.80 0.80 -29.83
CA VAL A 249 4.22 0.45 -29.75
C VAL A 249 5.02 1.61 -29.16
N MET A 250 4.72 2.85 -29.59
CA MET A 250 5.35 4.04 -29.03
C MET A 250 5.09 4.16 -27.51
N ALA A 251 3.85 3.94 -27.06
CA ALA A 251 3.50 3.99 -25.65
C ALA A 251 4.24 2.93 -24.80
N SER A 252 4.43 1.71 -25.32
CA SER A 252 5.19 0.67 -24.61
C SER A 252 6.67 1.02 -24.46
N ILE A 253 7.25 1.68 -25.47
CA ILE A 253 8.65 2.09 -25.46
C ILE A 253 8.84 3.28 -24.53
N GLU A 254 7.96 4.28 -24.63
CA GLU A 254 7.95 5.43 -23.73
C GLU A 254 7.86 5.01 -22.27
N PHE A 255 6.94 4.10 -21.94
CA PHE A 255 6.83 3.55 -20.60
C PHE A 255 8.12 2.85 -20.17
N THR A 256 8.65 1.95 -21.01
CA THR A 256 9.82 1.14 -20.69
C THR A 256 11.07 1.98 -20.46
N LEU A 257 11.35 2.96 -21.33
CA LEU A 257 12.54 3.79 -21.21
C LEU A 257 12.48 4.73 -20.00
N ASN A 258 11.32 5.32 -19.73
CA ASN A 258 11.14 6.13 -18.52
C ASN A 258 11.31 5.27 -17.26
N ASP A 259 10.67 4.10 -17.19
CA ASP A 259 10.73 3.23 -16.01
C ASP A 259 12.15 2.67 -15.78
N ASP A 260 12.83 2.21 -16.84
CA ASP A 260 14.21 1.73 -16.75
C ASP A 260 15.18 2.84 -16.30
N LEU A 261 14.98 4.08 -16.77
CA LEU A 261 15.78 5.23 -16.31
C LEU A 261 15.53 5.53 -14.83
N LEU A 262 14.27 5.52 -14.38
CA LEU A 262 13.92 5.76 -12.98
C LEU A 262 14.49 4.67 -12.06
N ILE A 263 14.43 3.41 -12.48
CA ILE A 263 15.01 2.28 -11.76
C ILE A 263 16.53 2.45 -11.65
N GLU A 264 17.21 2.74 -12.75
CA GLU A 264 18.66 2.89 -12.78
C GLU A 264 19.13 4.07 -11.92
N LEU A 265 18.45 5.23 -11.99
CA LEU A 265 18.75 6.40 -11.16
C LEU A 265 18.46 6.15 -9.67
N SER A 266 17.49 5.28 -9.34
CA SER A 266 17.14 4.93 -7.96
C SER A 266 18.01 3.81 -7.39
N ALA A 267 18.77 3.10 -8.22
CA ALA A 267 19.61 1.98 -7.79
C ALA A 267 20.68 2.41 -6.78
N HIS A 268 21.06 1.51 -5.87
CA HIS A 268 22.12 1.80 -4.89
C HIS A 268 23.46 2.12 -5.58
N GLU A 269 23.77 1.40 -6.66
CA GLU A 269 24.90 1.64 -7.55
C GLU A 269 24.41 1.80 -9.01
N PRO A 270 24.07 3.02 -9.44
CA PRO A 270 23.68 3.29 -10.81
C PRO A 270 24.85 3.07 -11.77
N ASN A 271 24.57 2.51 -12.94
CA ASN A 271 25.49 2.34 -14.05
C ASN A 271 25.42 3.56 -14.99
N PRO A 272 26.45 4.44 -15.02
CA PRO A 272 26.44 5.64 -15.86
C PRO A 272 26.36 5.32 -17.35
N GLN A 273 26.89 4.18 -17.79
CA GLN A 273 26.85 3.77 -19.18
C GLN A 273 25.42 3.40 -19.59
N ARG A 274 24.71 2.65 -18.74
CA ARG A 274 23.31 2.29 -18.96
C ARG A 274 22.41 3.52 -19.02
N ILE A 275 22.60 4.48 -18.10
CA ILE A 275 21.85 5.75 -18.11
C ILE A 275 22.04 6.49 -19.43
N ARG A 276 23.29 6.59 -19.93
CA ARG A 276 23.57 7.24 -21.21
C ARG A 276 22.91 6.53 -22.39
N GLU A 277 22.93 5.20 -22.40
CA GLU A 277 22.25 4.40 -23.44
C GLU A 277 20.75 4.69 -23.49
N ILE A 278 20.08 4.68 -22.32
CA ILE A 278 18.64 4.96 -22.22
C ILE A 278 18.33 6.40 -22.66
N LEU A 279 19.12 7.39 -22.22
CA LEU A 279 18.93 8.79 -22.62
C LEU A 279 19.10 9.00 -24.12
N THR A 280 20.08 8.32 -24.73
CA THR A 280 20.31 8.36 -26.18
C THR A 280 19.12 7.76 -26.93
N GLU A 281 18.55 6.67 -26.42
CA GLU A 281 17.37 6.02 -27.01
C GLU A 281 16.12 6.90 -26.90
N ILE A 282 15.90 7.54 -25.74
CA ILE A 282 14.83 8.52 -25.53
C ILE A 282 14.94 9.68 -26.53
N GLU A 283 16.14 10.22 -26.72
CA GLU A 283 16.39 11.32 -27.67
C GLU A 283 16.16 10.88 -29.12
N HIS A 284 16.73 9.74 -29.52
CA HIS A 284 16.60 9.20 -30.87
C HIS A 284 15.13 8.95 -31.24
N MET A 285 14.36 8.40 -30.30
CA MET A 285 12.95 8.11 -30.51
C MET A 285 11.99 9.29 -30.23
N LYS A 286 12.50 10.42 -29.74
CA LYS A 286 11.68 11.60 -29.35
C LYS A 286 10.57 11.23 -28.36
N VAL A 287 10.91 10.38 -27.40
CA VAL A 287 10.02 9.95 -26.31
C VAL A 287 9.84 11.09 -25.30
N SER A 288 8.62 11.31 -24.82
CA SER A 288 8.39 12.21 -23.69
C SER A 288 9.04 11.66 -22.42
N PHE A 289 9.79 12.50 -21.74
CA PHE A 289 10.55 12.14 -20.55
C PHE A 289 10.11 12.98 -19.35
N ASP A 290 9.79 12.33 -18.23
CA ASP A 290 9.45 13.00 -16.97
C ASP A 290 10.71 13.38 -16.19
N ALA A 291 11.29 14.53 -16.56
CA ALA A 291 12.46 15.10 -15.90
C ALA A 291 12.23 15.41 -14.42
N VAL A 292 11.01 15.73 -14.01
CA VAL A 292 10.70 16.12 -12.62
C VAL A 292 10.78 14.90 -11.71
N THR A 293 10.16 13.79 -12.10
CA THR A 293 10.21 12.54 -11.34
C THR A 293 11.63 11.96 -11.32
N ALA A 294 12.36 12.02 -12.44
CA ALA A 294 13.74 11.56 -12.51
C ALA A 294 14.70 12.38 -11.64
N GLU A 295 14.58 13.72 -11.65
CA GLU A 295 15.32 14.62 -10.75
C GLU A 295 15.08 14.23 -9.30
N PHE A 296 13.82 14.10 -8.91
CA PHE A 296 13.44 13.81 -7.53
C PHE A 296 14.03 12.47 -7.05
N ARG A 297 13.92 11.42 -7.87
CA ARG A 297 14.46 10.08 -7.56
C ARG A 297 15.98 10.10 -7.42
N PHE A 298 16.67 10.73 -8.37
CA PHE A 298 18.13 10.78 -8.34
C PHE A 298 18.67 11.64 -7.19
N ARG A 299 18.02 12.78 -6.92
CA ARG A 299 18.33 13.63 -5.77
C ARG A 299 18.19 12.89 -4.45
N ARG A 300 17.10 12.13 -4.25
CA ARG A 300 16.91 11.28 -3.07
C ARG A 300 18.03 10.24 -2.91
N ASN A 301 18.52 9.68 -4.01
CA ASN A 301 19.65 8.74 -3.99
C ASN A 301 20.96 9.42 -3.55
N LEU A 302 21.24 10.62 -4.07
CA LEU A 302 22.38 11.44 -3.65
C LEU A 302 22.30 11.85 -2.17
N GLU A 303 21.13 12.28 -1.70
CA GLU A 303 20.87 12.63 -0.29
C GLU A 303 21.12 11.41 0.62
N ALA A 304 20.60 10.23 0.25
CA ALA A 304 20.84 9.00 1.00
C ALA A 304 22.33 8.61 1.02
N ALA A 305 23.05 8.74 -0.11
CA ALA A 305 24.49 8.49 -0.16
C ALA A 305 25.31 9.45 0.71
N THR A 306 24.88 10.71 0.78
CA THR A 306 25.50 11.72 1.63
C THR A 306 25.27 11.41 3.11
N GLN A 307 24.07 10.93 3.47
CA GLN A 307 23.76 10.49 4.83
C GLN A 307 24.63 9.29 5.25
N THR A 308 24.81 8.29 4.39
CA THR A 308 25.72 7.16 4.67
C THR A 308 27.18 7.63 4.85
N LEU A 309 27.62 8.66 4.10
CA LEU A 309 28.95 9.24 4.30
C LEU A 309 29.04 9.99 5.65
N ALA A 310 27.98 10.66 6.08
CA ALA A 310 27.94 11.37 7.37
C ALA A 310 28.07 10.40 8.57
N GLU A 311 27.49 9.19 8.46
CA GLU A 311 27.59 8.13 9.48
C GLU A 311 29.00 7.53 9.58
N SER A 312 29.79 7.59 8.52
CA SER A 312 31.16 7.06 8.49
C SER A 312 32.12 7.92 7.64
N PRO A 313 32.45 9.15 8.09
CA PRO A 313 33.19 10.14 7.28
C PRO A 313 34.60 9.68 6.84
N GLY A 314 35.25 8.83 7.65
CA GLY A 314 36.59 8.31 7.36
C GLY A 314 36.61 7.11 6.41
N SER A 315 35.46 6.56 6.03
CA SER A 315 35.38 5.38 5.16
C SER A 315 35.48 5.76 3.69
N LEU A 316 36.26 4.99 2.92
CA LEU A 316 36.43 5.21 1.48
C LEU A 316 35.19 4.82 0.67
N ALA A 317 34.46 3.77 1.08
CA ALA A 317 33.38 3.22 0.27
C ALA A 317 32.19 4.20 0.10
N PRO A 318 31.65 4.83 1.16
CA PRO A 318 30.58 5.83 1.01
C PRO A 318 31.03 7.05 0.19
N LEU A 319 32.29 7.47 0.35
CA LEU A 319 32.86 8.60 -0.39
C LEU A 319 33.01 8.29 -1.89
N GLN A 320 33.51 7.09 -2.23
CA GLN A 320 33.59 6.62 -3.61
C GLN A 320 32.20 6.54 -4.25
N ARG A 321 31.20 6.02 -3.51
CA ARG A 321 29.82 5.95 -3.97
C ARG A 321 29.27 7.34 -4.29
N LEU A 322 29.37 8.28 -3.36
CA LEU A 322 28.91 9.66 -3.58
C LEU A 322 29.64 10.32 -4.76
N ASN A 323 30.95 10.12 -4.89
CA ASN A 323 31.74 10.64 -6.00
C ASN A 323 31.35 10.05 -7.38
N ARG A 324 30.92 8.78 -7.42
CA ARG A 324 30.36 8.17 -8.65
C ARG A 324 29.02 8.81 -9.00
N LEU A 325 28.12 8.92 -8.02
CA LEU A 325 26.79 9.51 -8.22
C LEU A 325 26.86 10.96 -8.71
N THR A 326 27.69 11.81 -8.09
CA THR A 326 27.84 13.20 -8.54
C THR A 326 28.46 13.33 -9.93
N GLY A 327 29.21 12.31 -10.38
CA GLY A 327 29.71 12.24 -11.75
C GLY A 327 28.60 12.07 -12.79
N ILE A 328 27.49 11.42 -12.44
CA ILE A 328 26.34 11.21 -13.34
C ILE A 328 25.61 12.53 -13.61
N CYS A 329 25.58 13.46 -12.63
CA CYS A 329 24.89 14.75 -12.75
C CYS A 329 25.29 15.53 -14.02
N ALA A 330 26.55 15.43 -14.46
CA ALA A 330 27.05 16.14 -15.63
C ALA A 330 26.53 15.59 -16.97
N HIS A 331 25.93 14.41 -16.97
CA HIS A 331 25.43 13.73 -18.17
C HIS A 331 23.90 13.69 -18.26
N LEU A 332 23.21 14.24 -17.27
CA LEU A 332 21.75 14.29 -17.26
C LEU A 332 21.28 15.51 -18.06
N PRO A 333 20.22 15.38 -18.89
CA PRO A 333 19.69 16.49 -19.69
C PRO A 333 18.83 17.47 -18.87
N PHE A 334 18.86 17.37 -17.54
CA PHE A 334 18.09 18.19 -16.61
C PHE A 334 18.93 18.55 -15.38
N PRO A 335 18.68 19.72 -14.77
CA PRO A 335 19.41 20.14 -13.58
C PRO A 335 18.98 19.30 -12.36
N ILE A 336 19.94 18.97 -11.49
CA ILE A 336 19.69 18.35 -10.19
C ILE A 336 19.84 19.40 -9.10
N ASN A 337 18.88 19.47 -8.18
CA ASN A 337 19.05 20.31 -6.99
C ASN A 337 20.01 19.63 -6.00
N LEU A 338 21.22 20.17 -5.90
CA LEU A 338 22.29 19.64 -5.06
C LEU A 338 22.42 20.35 -3.70
N TRP A 339 21.54 21.29 -3.36
CA TRP A 339 21.70 22.16 -2.18
C TRP A 339 21.95 21.36 -0.88
N GLN A 340 21.09 20.38 -0.57
CA GLN A 340 21.22 19.58 0.65
C GLN A 340 22.50 18.73 0.64
N VAL A 341 22.83 18.13 -0.51
CA VAL A 341 24.05 17.34 -0.70
C VAL A 341 25.30 18.21 -0.49
N GLN A 342 25.29 19.42 -1.05
CA GLN A 342 26.37 20.38 -0.92
C GLN A 342 26.58 20.83 0.52
N THR A 343 25.51 21.22 1.21
CA THR A 343 25.57 21.66 2.62
C THR A 343 26.06 20.53 3.52
N SER A 344 25.50 19.33 3.39
CA SER A 344 25.92 18.18 4.21
C SER A 344 27.37 17.76 3.93
N PHE A 345 27.78 17.73 2.66
CA PHE A 345 29.17 17.41 2.31
C PHE A 345 30.15 18.45 2.82
N TRP A 346 29.83 19.75 2.74
CA TRP A 346 30.68 20.81 3.27
C TRP A 346 30.93 20.63 4.77
N THR A 347 29.89 20.36 5.56
CA THR A 347 30.02 20.09 7.00
C THR A 347 30.91 18.88 7.29
N ILE A 348 30.77 17.81 6.50
CA ILE A 348 31.61 16.61 6.64
C ILE A 348 33.08 16.95 6.32
N ALA A 349 33.30 17.69 5.23
CA ALA A 349 34.63 18.09 4.78
C ALA A 349 35.30 19.04 5.79
N ASP A 350 34.59 20.04 6.30
CA ASP A 350 35.13 21.03 7.25
C ASP A 350 35.71 20.37 8.51
N VAL A 351 34.99 19.40 9.07
CA VAL A 351 35.42 18.68 10.28
C VAL A 351 36.57 17.69 10.00
N ASN A 352 36.50 16.95 8.89
CA ASN A 352 37.36 15.78 8.69
C ASN A 352 38.59 16.06 7.80
N TYR A 353 38.48 16.98 6.85
CA TYR A 353 39.50 17.21 5.83
C TYR A 353 40.85 17.66 6.41
N PRO A 354 40.93 18.62 7.36
CA PRO A 354 42.22 19.06 7.92
C PRO A 354 42.97 17.93 8.64
N ALA A 355 42.25 17.09 9.38
CA ALA A 355 42.83 15.97 10.12
C ALA A 355 43.33 14.85 9.19
N GLN A 356 42.56 14.52 8.16
CA GLN A 356 42.94 13.50 7.17
C GLN A 356 44.09 13.98 6.27
N LEU A 357 44.14 15.27 5.93
CA LEU A 357 45.24 15.87 5.14
C LEU A 357 46.59 15.77 5.88
N LYS A 358 46.61 16.01 7.20
CA LYS A 358 47.82 15.82 8.02
C LYS A 358 48.31 14.37 7.98
N LYS A 359 47.41 13.40 8.15
CA LYS A 359 47.73 11.97 8.09
C LYS A 359 48.17 11.51 6.69
N ALA A 360 47.60 12.09 5.63
CA ALA A 360 48.00 11.82 4.25
C ALA A 360 49.44 12.30 3.95
N ARG A 361 49.83 13.48 4.48
CA ARG A 361 51.19 14.02 4.39
C ARG A 361 52.22 13.20 5.16
N GLN A 362 51.79 12.46 6.18
CA GLN A 362 52.62 11.54 6.96
C GLN A 362 52.82 10.16 6.30
N GLY A 363 52.36 9.98 5.05
CA GLY A 363 52.67 8.81 4.22
C GLY A 363 51.60 7.72 4.18
N SER A 364 50.42 7.94 4.78
CA SER A 364 49.37 6.91 4.77
C SER A 364 48.57 6.88 3.44
N ILE A 365 48.71 5.77 2.70
CA ILE A 365 48.12 5.57 1.36
C ILE A 365 46.59 5.69 1.37
N THR A 366 45.92 5.14 2.39
CA THR A 366 44.45 5.17 2.49
C THR A 366 43.92 6.60 2.62
N GLN A 367 44.59 7.44 3.40
CA GLN A 367 44.23 8.83 3.63
C GLN A 367 44.56 9.70 2.42
N GLN A 368 45.63 9.39 1.67
CA GLN A 368 45.90 10.04 0.38
C GLN A 368 44.76 9.79 -0.62
N LYS A 369 44.29 8.56 -0.73
CA LYS A 369 43.11 8.23 -1.58
C LYS A 369 41.85 8.95 -1.10
N TRP A 370 41.63 9.03 0.21
CA TRP A 370 40.48 9.74 0.76
C TRP A 370 40.51 11.23 0.40
N VAL A 371 41.66 11.89 0.59
CA VAL A 371 41.86 13.32 0.25
C VAL A 371 41.62 13.58 -1.23
N GLN A 372 42.15 12.72 -2.12
CA GLN A 372 41.93 12.83 -3.58
C GLN A 372 40.44 12.74 -3.94
N LEU A 373 39.70 11.82 -3.31
CA LEU A 373 38.27 11.65 -3.56
C LEU A 373 37.46 12.84 -3.04
N VAL A 374 37.82 13.41 -1.87
CA VAL A 374 37.18 14.61 -1.34
C VAL A 374 37.42 15.82 -2.25
N GLN A 375 38.64 15.98 -2.77
CA GLN A 375 38.97 17.04 -3.73
C GLN A 375 38.15 16.90 -5.02
N SER A 376 38.11 15.69 -5.60
CA SER A 376 37.31 15.41 -6.80
C SER A 376 35.81 15.67 -6.57
N LEU A 377 35.29 15.30 -5.40
CA LEU A 377 33.90 15.52 -5.06
C LEU A 377 33.60 17.01 -4.83
N ALA A 378 34.51 17.74 -4.18
CA ALA A 378 34.39 19.19 -3.97
C ALA A 378 34.38 19.95 -5.30
N GLU A 379 35.22 19.57 -6.26
CA GLU A 379 35.20 20.12 -7.62
C GLU A 379 33.85 19.89 -8.31
N LYS A 380 33.33 18.65 -8.29
CA LYS A 380 32.03 18.30 -8.89
C LYS A 380 30.87 19.04 -8.24
N LEU A 381 30.92 19.21 -6.91
CA LEU A 381 29.91 19.92 -6.14
C LEU A 381 30.12 21.44 -6.13
N LYS A 382 31.19 21.96 -6.73
CA LYS A 382 31.58 23.38 -6.73
C LYS A 382 31.72 23.96 -5.33
N ILE A 383 32.33 23.20 -4.42
CA ILE A 383 32.57 23.57 -3.02
C ILE A 383 34.06 23.88 -2.83
N ARG A 384 34.36 24.96 -2.11
CA ARG A 384 35.72 25.28 -1.67
C ARG A 384 36.03 24.54 -0.37
N LEU A 385 37.09 23.74 -0.38
CA LEU A 385 37.58 23.03 0.81
C LEU A 385 38.30 23.99 1.79
N PRO A 386 38.29 23.69 3.11
CA PRO A 386 38.98 24.47 4.13
C PRO A 386 40.50 24.34 4.12
#